data_AF-A0A917RN86-F1
#
_entry.id   AF-A0A917RN86-F1
#
_cell.length_a   1.000
_cell.length_b   1.000
_cell.length_c   1.000
_cell.angle_alpha   90.00
_cell.angle_beta   90.00
_cell.angle_gamma   90.00
#
_symmetry.space_group_name_H-M   'P 1'
#
loop_
_entity.id
_entity.type
_entity.pdbx_description
1 polymer ?
#
loop_
_entity_poly.entity_id
_entity_poly.type
_entity_poly.pdbx_seq_one_letter_code
_entity_poly.pdbx_strand_id
1 'polypeptide(L)'
;MTERGSGRGPRRVAALTLTTGASVVLLSGAITAVAASSSGPAGSAPVPTASAGGPSAGPASAPPPSTPEVTPVVEPPLGAVSEIRSRQRTPRPLDPYTPPVSALELLAKGRDLATVGCMRSLGFTGWTNGGFATSTSFFKEADPLEYVDPAEAAATGYRGLLARPAPQGGAAAEKPTADAHAALMGAEARLDNGKAVPPGGCLNEGDKKVRGLAAAGDIVELPADSRVLATDAKFAALRDSRMKQAFAKWSACMAESGLRYGTPFDADNDPKWNRRESVVPPGAEERKVAAADATCRQRVNLLGTFEALVVAYQKRTVEELRQPLIESGKIFDTWLANAKRAVAGG
;
A
#
# COMPACT_ATOMS: atom_id res chain seq x y z
N MET A 1 59.70 -51.54 -23.62
CA MET A 1 58.89 -52.75 -23.92
C MET A 1 57.61 -52.64 -23.11
N THR A 2 56.47 -52.54 -23.81
CA THR A 2 55.13 -53.13 -23.50
C THR A 2 54.59 -53.07 -22.06
N GLU A 3 53.31 -52.83 -21.76
CA GLU A 3 52.07 -52.38 -22.40
C GLU A 3 50.99 -52.58 -21.30
N ARG A 4 49.84 -51.90 -21.42
CA ARG A 4 48.54 -52.10 -20.70
C ARG A 4 48.49 -51.68 -19.22
N GLY A 5 47.53 -50.87 -18.76
CA GLY A 5 46.21 -50.53 -19.30
C GLY A 5 45.13 -51.19 -18.45
N SER A 6 44.46 -50.42 -17.58
CA SER A 6 43.09 -50.69 -17.16
C SER A 6 42.46 -49.43 -16.57
N GLY A 7 41.55 -48.83 -17.34
CA GLY A 7 40.76 -47.69 -16.92
C GLY A 7 39.67 -48.06 -15.92
N ARG A 8 39.33 -47.10 -15.05
CA ARG A 8 38.06 -47.06 -14.31
C ARG A 8 37.46 -45.67 -14.51
N GLY A 9 36.33 -45.63 -15.21
CA GLY A 9 35.61 -44.41 -15.56
C GLY A 9 34.95 -43.71 -14.36
N PRO A 10 34.47 -42.47 -14.57
CA PRO A 10 33.91 -41.66 -13.51
C PRO A 10 32.52 -42.15 -13.07
N ARG A 11 32.33 -42.21 -11.75
CA ARG A 11 31.05 -42.52 -11.11
C ARG A 11 30.03 -41.43 -11.41
N ARG A 12 28.93 -41.81 -12.08
CA ARG A 12 27.72 -41.00 -12.23
C ARG A 12 27.07 -40.84 -10.86
N VAL A 13 26.93 -39.62 -10.37
CA VAL A 13 26.07 -39.28 -9.24
C VAL A 13 24.68 -38.96 -9.82
N ALA A 14 23.69 -39.74 -9.41
CA ALA A 14 22.30 -39.59 -9.83
C ALA A 14 21.70 -38.30 -9.25
N ALA A 15 21.10 -37.49 -10.12
CA ALA A 15 20.30 -36.34 -9.73
C ALA A 15 18.96 -36.82 -9.17
N LEU A 16 18.69 -36.49 -7.91
CA LEU A 16 17.38 -36.64 -7.29
C LEU A 16 16.52 -35.46 -7.75
N THR A 17 15.57 -35.71 -8.65
CA THR A 17 14.55 -34.73 -9.04
C THR A 17 13.43 -34.73 -8.00
N LEU A 18 13.37 -33.69 -7.17
CA LEU A 18 12.21 -33.38 -6.33
C LEU A 18 11.17 -32.66 -7.20
N THR A 19 10.11 -33.38 -7.56
CA THR A 19 8.90 -32.83 -8.18
C THR A 19 8.05 -32.14 -7.12
N THR A 20 8.12 -30.82 -7.03
CA THR A 20 7.10 -30.01 -6.32
C THR A 20 6.02 -29.61 -7.32
N GLY A 21 4.85 -30.23 -7.21
CA GLY A 21 3.65 -29.83 -7.93
C GLY A 21 3.09 -28.53 -7.36
N ALA A 22 3.03 -27.49 -8.18
CA ALA A 22 2.26 -26.28 -7.91
C ALA A 22 0.91 -26.41 -8.64
N SER A 23 -0.16 -26.65 -7.90
CA SER A 23 -1.53 -26.60 -8.42
C SER A 23 -1.93 -25.14 -8.59
N VAL A 24 -2.06 -24.70 -9.84
CA VAL A 24 -2.65 -23.40 -10.21
C VAL A 24 -4.18 -23.56 -10.21
N VAL A 25 -4.86 -22.91 -9.27
CA VAL A 25 -6.31 -22.76 -9.28
C VAL A 25 -6.65 -21.48 -10.05
N LEU A 26 -7.17 -21.64 -11.27
CA LEU A 26 -7.74 -20.56 -12.09
C LEU A 26 -9.16 -20.26 -11.60
N LEU A 27 -9.37 -19.11 -10.95
CA LEU A 27 -10.71 -18.54 -10.79
C LEU A 27 -11.01 -17.60 -11.96
N SER A 28 -11.81 -18.08 -12.90
CA SER A 28 -12.43 -17.26 -13.95
C SER A 28 -13.67 -16.56 -13.37
N GLY A 29 -13.57 -15.26 -13.09
CA GLY A 29 -14.71 -14.41 -12.76
C GLY A 29 -15.32 -13.80 -14.03
N ALA A 30 -16.50 -14.26 -14.42
CA ALA A 30 -17.30 -13.65 -15.49
C ALA A 30 -18.00 -12.38 -14.97
N ILE A 31 -17.77 -11.25 -15.63
CA ILE A 31 -18.45 -9.98 -15.39
C ILE A 31 -19.66 -9.92 -16.33
N THR A 32 -20.87 -10.06 -15.79
CA THR A 32 -22.11 -9.76 -16.52
C THR A 32 -22.54 -8.33 -16.23
N ALA A 33 -22.58 -7.52 -17.28
CA ALA A 33 -23.08 -6.15 -17.27
C ALA A 33 -24.60 -6.13 -17.02
N VAL A 34 -25.06 -5.31 -16.07
CA VAL A 34 -26.47 -4.97 -15.89
C VAL A 34 -26.73 -3.64 -16.61
N ALA A 35 -27.54 -3.69 -17.66
CA ALA A 35 -28.07 -2.53 -18.34
C ALA A 35 -29.25 -1.95 -17.56
N ALA A 36 -29.24 -0.64 -17.36
CA ALA A 36 -30.35 0.13 -16.83
C ALA A 36 -31.38 0.40 -17.94
N SER A 37 -32.66 0.16 -17.68
CA SER A 37 -33.77 0.65 -18.50
C SER A 37 -34.83 1.29 -17.61
N SER A 38 -35.14 2.53 -17.96
CA SER A 38 -36.10 3.44 -17.35
C SER A 38 -37.54 3.22 -17.87
N SER A 39 -38.48 3.81 -17.13
CA SER A 39 -39.76 4.41 -17.61
C SER A 39 -41.07 3.60 -17.49
N GLY A 40 -41.85 3.90 -16.45
CA GLY A 40 -43.19 4.51 -16.58
C GLY A 40 -44.44 3.61 -16.70
N PRO A 41 -45.65 4.14 -16.34
CA PRO A 41 -46.76 3.34 -15.76
C PRO A 41 -48.09 3.36 -16.54
N ALA A 42 -48.93 2.35 -16.35
CA ALA A 42 -50.40 2.29 -16.52
C ALA A 42 -50.84 0.86 -16.13
N GLY A 43 -51.96 0.51 -15.50
CA GLY A 43 -53.29 1.10 -15.46
C GLY A 43 -54.32 -0.04 -15.68
N SER A 44 -54.79 -0.63 -14.57
CA SER A 44 -56.10 -1.28 -14.32
C SER A 44 -56.74 -2.38 -15.23
N ALA A 45 -57.03 -3.52 -14.56
CA ALA A 45 -58.24 -4.40 -14.63
C ALA A 45 -58.38 -5.49 -15.71
N PRO A 46 -59.28 -6.50 -15.57
CA PRO A 46 -59.50 -7.42 -14.43
C PRO A 46 -59.51 -8.93 -14.85
N VAL A 47 -59.71 -9.79 -13.85
CA VAL A 47 -59.65 -11.28 -13.79
C VAL A 47 -60.71 -12.01 -14.64
N PRO A 48 -60.47 -13.27 -15.09
CA PRO A 48 -61.34 -14.35 -14.62
C PRO A 48 -60.62 -15.65 -14.20
N THR A 49 -61.35 -16.39 -13.36
CA THR A 49 -61.13 -17.67 -12.66
C THR A 49 -60.81 -18.89 -13.52
N ALA A 50 -60.02 -19.85 -13.00
CA ALA A 50 -60.31 -21.31 -13.08
C ALA A 50 -59.41 -22.19 -12.18
N SER A 51 -60.03 -23.31 -11.78
CA SER A 51 -59.69 -24.36 -10.81
C SER A 51 -58.38 -25.17 -10.92
N ALA A 52 -57.98 -25.66 -9.73
CA ALA A 52 -57.49 -27.01 -9.37
C ALA A 52 -56.22 -27.61 -10.03
N GLY A 53 -55.17 -27.74 -9.21
CA GLY A 53 -54.04 -28.66 -9.40
C GLY A 53 -53.37 -28.95 -8.04
N GLY A 54 -53.13 -30.23 -7.72
CA GLY A 54 -52.77 -30.74 -6.39
C GLY A 54 -51.36 -30.41 -5.86
N PRO A 55 -50.99 -30.91 -4.67
CA PRO A 55 -49.76 -30.50 -3.97
C PRO A 55 -48.54 -31.15 -4.61
N SER A 56 -47.66 -30.35 -5.22
CA SER A 56 -46.30 -30.78 -5.56
C SER A 56 -45.38 -30.53 -4.38
N ALA A 57 -44.77 -31.60 -3.86
CA ALA A 57 -43.71 -31.55 -2.88
C ALA A 57 -42.49 -30.82 -3.48
N GLY A 58 -42.09 -29.71 -2.87
CA GLY A 58 -40.86 -28.98 -3.21
C GLY A 58 -39.62 -29.72 -2.69
N PRO A 59 -38.47 -29.61 -3.37
CA PRO A 59 -37.24 -30.27 -2.93
C PRO A 59 -36.72 -29.66 -1.63
N ALA A 60 -36.26 -30.52 -0.72
CA ALA A 60 -35.66 -30.16 0.55
C ALA A 60 -34.46 -29.21 0.34
N SER A 61 -34.49 -28.05 0.98
CA SER A 61 -33.39 -27.09 0.95
C SER A 61 -32.16 -27.68 1.63
N ALA A 62 -31.01 -27.61 0.94
CA ALA A 62 -29.71 -27.94 1.49
C ALA A 62 -29.38 -27.03 2.70
N PRO A 63 -28.69 -27.53 3.74
CA PRO A 63 -28.27 -26.70 4.86
C PRO A 63 -27.28 -25.62 4.38
N PRO A 64 -27.31 -24.42 4.99
CA PRO A 64 -26.42 -23.33 4.60
C PRO A 64 -24.95 -23.71 4.84
N PRO A 65 -24.01 -23.21 4.01
CA PRO A 65 -22.59 -23.49 4.20
C PRO A 65 -22.10 -22.90 5.52
N SER A 66 -21.44 -23.73 6.33
CA SER A 66 -20.79 -23.32 7.58
C SER A 66 -19.78 -22.21 7.30
N THR A 67 -19.91 -21.11 8.04
CA THR A 67 -18.98 -19.99 7.99
C THR A 67 -17.59 -20.47 8.44
N PRO A 68 -16.49 -20.15 7.72
CA PRO A 68 -15.16 -20.54 8.15
C PRO A 68 -14.85 -19.90 9.51
N GLU A 69 -14.46 -20.72 10.48
CA GLU A 69 -14.08 -20.33 11.81
C GLU A 69 -12.82 -19.44 11.74
N VAL A 70 -12.96 -18.16 12.09
CA VAL A 70 -11.86 -17.20 12.10
C VAL A 70 -11.00 -17.49 13.32
N THR A 71 -9.81 -18.06 13.13
CA THR A 71 -8.83 -18.23 14.20
C THR A 71 -8.52 -16.87 14.82
N PRO A 72 -8.70 -16.68 16.14
CA PRO A 72 -8.46 -15.39 16.77
C PRO A 72 -6.98 -15.02 16.64
N VAL A 73 -6.71 -13.89 15.97
CA VAL A 73 -5.36 -13.31 15.91
C VAL A 73 -4.95 -12.93 17.32
N VAL A 74 -3.92 -13.58 17.85
CA VAL A 74 -3.40 -13.29 19.20
C VAL A 74 -2.79 -11.88 19.22
N GLU A 75 -3.34 -11.01 20.06
CA GLU A 75 -2.83 -9.65 20.28
C GLU A 75 -1.53 -9.69 21.08
N PRO A 76 -0.50 -8.91 20.70
CA PRO A 76 0.78 -8.92 21.40
C PRO A 76 0.65 -8.29 22.81
N PRO A 77 1.55 -8.66 23.75
CA PRO A 77 1.57 -8.03 25.07
C PRO A 77 1.82 -6.52 24.92
N LEU A 78 1.03 -5.70 25.63
CA LEU A 78 1.19 -4.25 25.64
C LEU A 78 2.22 -3.84 26.68
N GLY A 79 3.13 -2.96 26.30
CA GLY A 79 4.04 -2.29 27.23
C GLY A 79 3.38 -1.12 27.96
N ALA A 80 4.21 -0.25 28.55
CA ALA A 80 3.73 0.98 29.15
C ALA A 80 3.09 1.91 28.10
N VAL A 81 1.91 2.45 28.41
CA VAL A 81 1.22 3.44 27.59
C VAL A 81 1.62 4.82 28.08
N SER A 82 2.48 5.50 27.31
CA SER A 82 2.91 6.87 27.64
C SER A 82 1.84 7.88 27.23
N GLU A 83 1.79 9.01 27.92
CA GLU A 83 0.99 10.14 27.48
C GLU A 83 1.76 10.96 26.43
N ILE A 84 1.15 11.20 25.27
CA ILE A 84 1.81 11.88 24.15
C ILE A 84 1.05 13.17 23.83
N ARG A 85 1.72 14.31 24.10
CA ARG A 85 1.16 15.67 23.92
C ARG A 85 1.96 16.53 22.95
N SER A 86 2.64 15.91 21.99
CA SER A 86 3.40 16.64 20.98
C SER A 86 3.42 15.90 19.65
N ARG A 87 3.80 16.61 18.59
CA ARG A 87 4.01 16.04 17.25
C ARG A 87 5.36 15.34 17.09
N GLN A 88 6.15 15.25 18.16
CA GLN A 88 7.43 14.58 18.09
C GLN A 88 7.21 13.08 17.92
N ARG A 89 7.75 12.54 16.82
CA ARG A 89 7.70 11.11 16.57
C ARG A 89 8.50 10.36 17.63
N THR A 90 7.90 9.33 18.20
CA THR A 90 8.57 8.42 19.14
C THR A 90 9.37 7.38 18.35
N PRO A 91 10.61 7.05 18.75
CA PRO A 91 11.36 5.96 18.11
C PRO A 91 10.60 4.63 18.19
N ARG A 92 10.59 3.87 17.09
CA ARG A 92 9.86 2.60 16.96
C ARG A 92 10.79 1.43 16.61
N PRO A 93 10.43 0.18 16.95
CA PRO A 93 11.30 -0.99 16.76
C PRO A 93 11.78 -1.26 15.33
N LEU A 94 11.03 -0.86 14.29
CA LEU A 94 11.45 -1.00 12.89
C LEU A 94 12.32 0.15 12.38
N ASP A 95 12.52 1.22 13.15
CA ASP A 95 13.33 2.37 12.74
C ASP A 95 14.76 1.99 12.34
N PRO A 96 15.49 1.13 13.09
CA PRO A 96 16.85 0.75 12.73
C PRO A 96 16.96 -0.02 11.41
N TYR A 97 15.86 -0.59 10.91
CA TYR A 97 15.81 -1.34 9.66
C TYR A 97 15.24 -0.52 8.50
N THR A 98 14.74 0.68 8.77
CA THR A 98 14.09 1.52 7.77
C THR A 98 15.09 2.43 7.09
N PRO A 99 15.23 2.36 5.75
CA PRO A 99 16.08 3.29 5.03
C PRO A 99 15.64 4.75 5.22
N PRO A 100 16.57 5.70 5.37
CA PRO A 100 16.22 7.10 5.44
C PRO A 100 15.62 7.58 4.10
N VAL A 101 14.78 8.61 4.15
CA VAL A 101 14.12 9.19 2.95
C VAL A 101 15.13 9.55 1.86
N SER A 102 16.29 10.11 2.23
CA SER A 102 17.35 10.45 1.27
C SER A 102 17.92 9.25 0.51
N ALA A 103 17.92 8.06 1.12
CA ALA A 103 18.32 6.84 0.43
C ALA A 103 17.25 6.39 -0.58
N LEU A 104 15.97 6.53 -0.25
CA LEU A 104 14.86 6.26 -1.18
C LEU A 104 14.85 7.25 -2.35
N GLU A 105 15.11 8.54 -2.09
CA GLU A 105 15.29 9.56 -3.12
C GLU A 105 16.44 9.22 -4.08
N LEU A 106 17.58 8.75 -3.52
CA LEU A 106 18.72 8.33 -4.33
C LEU A 106 18.38 7.12 -5.21
N LEU A 107 17.66 6.14 -4.68
CA LEU A 107 17.19 4.99 -5.47
C LEU A 107 16.26 5.43 -6.60
N ALA A 108 15.28 6.29 -6.31
CA ALA A 108 14.35 6.82 -7.30
C ALA A 108 15.11 7.57 -8.40
N LYS A 109 16.00 8.49 -8.03
CA LYS A 109 16.84 9.23 -8.98
C LYS A 109 17.71 8.31 -9.84
N GLY A 110 18.30 7.26 -9.26
CA GLY A 110 19.08 6.27 -10.00
C GLY A 110 18.25 5.52 -11.04
N ARG A 111 17.02 5.12 -10.69
CA ARG A 111 16.07 4.44 -11.60
C ARG A 111 15.65 5.38 -12.72
N ASP A 112 15.37 6.64 -12.39
CA ASP A 112 14.97 7.67 -13.35
C ASP A 112 16.06 7.91 -14.39
N LEU A 113 17.31 8.08 -13.97
CA LEU A 113 18.44 8.29 -14.89
C LEU A 113 18.74 7.04 -15.72
N ALA A 114 18.62 5.84 -15.15
CA ALA A 114 18.73 4.59 -15.90
C ALA A 114 17.62 4.46 -16.97
N THR A 115 16.39 4.85 -16.62
CA THR A 115 15.24 4.89 -17.54
C THR A 115 15.48 5.90 -18.67
N VAL A 116 15.97 7.10 -18.35
CA VAL A 116 16.34 8.12 -19.34
C VAL A 116 17.41 7.59 -20.29
N GLY A 117 18.44 6.92 -19.77
CA GLY A 117 19.47 6.28 -20.58
C GLY A 117 18.90 5.25 -21.58
N CYS A 118 17.99 4.40 -21.12
CA CYS A 118 17.27 3.45 -21.97
C CYS A 118 16.46 4.16 -23.07
N MET A 119 15.65 5.16 -22.71
CA MET A 119 14.85 5.91 -23.67
C MET A 119 15.71 6.59 -24.75
N ARG A 120 16.82 7.20 -24.34
CA ARG A 120 17.77 7.83 -25.28
C ARG A 120 18.37 6.82 -26.25
N SER A 121 18.69 5.61 -25.78
CA SER A 121 19.18 4.52 -26.65
C SER A 121 18.14 4.08 -27.70
N LEU A 122 16.85 4.22 -27.38
CA LEU A 122 15.73 3.93 -28.28
C LEU A 122 15.40 5.08 -29.25
N GLY A 123 16.19 6.17 -29.23
CA GLY A 123 16.07 7.30 -30.14
C GLY A 123 15.32 8.50 -29.57
N PHE A 124 14.82 8.42 -28.32
CA PHE A 124 14.19 9.55 -27.64
C PHE A 124 15.25 10.43 -26.97
N THR A 125 16.11 11.08 -27.77
CA THR A 125 17.30 11.82 -27.29
C THR A 125 16.95 13.03 -26.40
N GLY A 126 15.80 13.67 -26.65
CA GLY A 126 15.24 14.74 -25.83
C GLY A 126 14.47 14.27 -24.59
N TRP A 127 14.39 12.95 -24.34
CA TRP A 127 13.63 12.44 -23.20
C TRP A 127 14.23 12.94 -21.89
N THR A 128 13.37 13.55 -21.09
CA THR A 128 13.61 13.88 -19.69
C THR A 128 12.52 13.19 -18.88
N ASN A 129 12.84 12.69 -17.69
CA ASN A 129 11.84 12.06 -16.82
C ASN A 129 10.98 13.13 -16.12
N GLY A 130 10.42 14.08 -16.90
CA GLY A 130 9.65 15.22 -16.42
C GLY A 130 8.24 14.87 -15.93
N GLY A 131 7.81 13.62 -16.06
CA GLY A 131 6.47 13.15 -15.67
C GLY A 131 6.39 12.47 -14.30
N PHE A 132 7.52 12.07 -13.73
CA PHE A 132 7.60 11.36 -12.45
C PHE A 132 8.56 12.07 -11.51
N ALA A 133 8.36 13.38 -11.27
CA ALA A 133 8.93 13.99 -10.08
C ALA A 133 8.39 13.18 -8.88
N THR A 134 9.21 12.28 -8.35
CA THR A 134 8.90 11.51 -7.15
C THR A 134 8.86 12.53 -6.03
N SER A 135 7.66 13.05 -5.76
CA SER A 135 7.47 13.92 -4.60
C SER A 135 8.00 13.16 -3.39
N THR A 136 8.95 13.77 -2.69
CA THR A 136 9.58 13.17 -1.51
C THR A 136 8.55 12.90 -0.41
N SER A 137 7.40 13.58 -0.48
CA SER A 137 6.22 13.32 0.35
C SER A 137 5.72 11.88 0.27
N PHE A 138 5.89 11.17 -0.85
CA PHE A 138 5.48 9.76 -0.98
C PHE A 138 6.35 8.82 -0.15
N PHE A 139 7.58 9.22 0.17
CA PHE A 139 8.49 8.43 1.01
C PHE A 139 8.30 8.69 2.50
N LYS A 140 7.60 9.77 2.87
CA LYS A 140 7.33 10.06 4.27
C LYS A 140 6.17 9.20 4.76
N GLU A 141 6.49 8.28 5.65
CA GLU A 141 5.48 7.48 6.35
C GLU A 141 4.61 8.41 7.21
N ALA A 142 3.30 8.37 7.02
CA ALA A 142 2.33 9.09 7.84
C ALA A 142 1.70 8.16 8.86
N ASP A 143 1.36 8.69 10.03
CA ASP A 143 0.59 7.96 11.03
C ASP A 143 -0.90 8.25 10.85
N PRO A 144 -1.77 7.24 10.95
CA PRO A 144 -3.22 7.44 10.86
C PRO A 144 -3.74 8.27 12.05
N LEU A 145 -3.07 8.21 13.19
CA LEU A 145 -3.39 9.02 14.36
C LEU A 145 -2.16 9.86 14.71
N GLU A 146 -2.32 11.18 14.69
CA GLU A 146 -1.29 12.14 15.06
C GLU A 146 -1.75 13.00 16.25
N TYR A 147 -0.82 13.72 16.85
CA TYR A 147 -1.14 14.70 17.88
C TYR A 147 -1.85 15.91 17.27
N VAL A 148 -3.05 16.18 17.78
CA VAL A 148 -3.86 17.34 17.43
C VAL A 148 -3.94 18.25 18.64
N ASP A 149 -3.48 19.48 18.49
CA ASP A 149 -3.58 20.51 19.53
C ASP A 149 -5.01 21.10 19.57
N PRO A 150 -5.70 21.14 20.72
CA PRO A 150 -7.07 21.63 20.81
C PRO A 150 -7.23 23.10 20.44
N ALA A 151 -6.25 23.95 20.77
CA ALA A 151 -6.30 25.37 20.41
C ALA A 151 -6.08 25.55 18.91
N GLU A 152 -5.15 24.79 18.32
CA GLU A 152 -4.97 24.77 16.87
C GLU A 152 -6.22 24.23 16.15
N ALA A 153 -6.77 23.10 16.58
CA ALA A 153 -7.97 22.52 15.98
C ALA A 153 -9.18 23.46 16.07
N ALA A 154 -9.32 24.17 17.20
CA ALA A 154 -10.31 25.22 17.35
C ALA A 154 -10.09 26.39 16.39
N ALA A 155 -8.87 26.68 15.96
CA ALA A 155 -8.59 27.74 15.00
C ALA A 155 -8.74 27.25 13.54
N THR A 156 -8.22 26.07 13.22
CA THR A 156 -8.00 25.61 11.84
C THR A 156 -8.97 24.54 11.37
N GLY A 157 -9.86 24.05 12.23
CA GLY A 157 -10.74 22.92 11.90
C GLY A 157 -9.92 21.68 11.56
N TYR A 158 -10.50 20.79 10.76
CA TYR A 158 -9.78 19.66 10.22
C TYR A 158 -8.95 20.08 9.01
N ARG A 159 -7.67 19.73 9.03
CA ARG A 159 -6.85 19.80 7.82
C ARG A 159 -7.02 18.45 7.15
N GLY A 160 -8.11 18.29 6.38
CA GLY A 160 -8.47 16.98 5.83
C GLY A 160 -7.27 16.21 5.30
N LEU A 161 -7.23 14.89 5.50
CA LEU A 161 -6.12 14.00 5.10
C LEU A 161 -5.71 14.13 3.62
N LEU A 162 -6.56 14.77 2.82
CA LEU A 162 -6.41 15.00 1.39
C LEU A 162 -6.31 16.49 1.02
N ALA A 163 -5.82 17.36 1.91
CA ALA A 163 -5.24 18.63 1.48
C ALA A 163 -3.99 18.32 0.64
N ARG A 164 -4.21 17.78 -0.55
CA ARG A 164 -3.20 17.57 -1.57
C ARG A 164 -2.63 18.96 -1.79
N PRO A 165 -1.34 19.19 -1.54
CA PRO A 165 -0.72 20.43 -1.96
C PRO A 165 -1.12 20.59 -3.43
N ALA A 166 -1.71 21.75 -3.78
CA ALA A 166 -1.99 22.06 -5.17
C ALA A 166 -0.72 21.71 -5.94
N PRO A 167 -0.80 20.96 -7.06
CA PRO A 167 0.38 20.60 -7.83
C PRO A 167 1.15 21.90 -8.05
N GLN A 168 2.29 22.03 -7.36
CA GLN A 168 3.15 23.19 -7.51
C GLN A 168 3.52 23.19 -8.98
N GLY A 169 3.10 24.22 -9.70
CA GLY A 169 3.05 24.27 -11.15
C GLY A 169 4.32 23.75 -11.79
N GLY A 170 4.38 22.45 -12.02
CA GLY A 170 5.27 21.86 -12.97
C GLY A 170 4.72 22.27 -14.31
N ALA A 171 5.59 22.79 -15.18
CA ALA A 171 5.26 22.90 -16.59
C ALA A 171 4.56 21.61 -17.01
N ALA A 172 3.41 21.71 -17.69
CA ALA A 172 2.71 20.54 -18.18
C ALA A 172 3.73 19.70 -18.95
N ALA A 173 4.14 18.57 -18.36
CA ALA A 173 5.07 17.68 -19.02
C ALA A 173 4.41 17.30 -20.33
N GLU A 174 5.10 17.58 -21.44
CA GLU A 174 4.59 17.23 -22.76
C GLU A 174 4.21 15.75 -22.74
N LYS A 175 2.98 15.44 -23.16
CA LYS A 175 2.49 14.06 -23.10
C LYS A 175 3.41 13.21 -23.98
N PRO A 176 3.94 12.09 -23.48
CA PRO A 176 4.73 11.18 -24.31
C PRO A 176 3.97 10.82 -25.57
N THR A 177 4.68 10.72 -26.71
CA THR A 177 4.13 10.12 -27.93
C THR A 177 3.73 8.67 -27.67
N ALA A 178 2.88 8.08 -28.53
CA ALA A 178 2.50 6.67 -28.41
C ALA A 178 3.73 5.76 -28.37
N ASP A 179 4.69 5.96 -29.27
CA ASP A 179 5.96 5.22 -29.31
C ASP A 179 6.80 5.41 -28.04
N ALA A 180 6.87 6.63 -27.51
CA ALA A 180 7.60 6.89 -26.29
C ALA A 180 6.93 6.20 -25.08
N HIS A 181 5.60 6.16 -25.06
CA HIS A 181 4.85 5.41 -24.06
C HIS A 181 5.04 3.90 -24.21
N ALA A 182 5.01 3.37 -25.43
CA ALA A 182 5.25 1.97 -25.73
C ALA A 182 6.68 1.54 -25.34
N ALA A 183 7.68 2.37 -25.62
CA ALA A 183 9.06 2.18 -25.19
C ALA A 183 9.22 2.21 -23.67
N LEU A 184 8.55 3.15 -23.01
CA LEU A 184 8.62 3.34 -21.56
C LEU A 184 8.00 2.16 -20.80
N MET A 185 6.80 1.73 -21.21
CA MET A 185 6.01 0.68 -20.56
C MET A 185 6.30 -0.73 -21.08
N GLY A 186 6.94 -0.85 -22.24
CA GLY A 186 7.15 -2.13 -22.91
C GLY A 186 5.88 -2.70 -23.56
N ALA A 187 4.98 -1.83 -24.02
CA ALA A 187 3.71 -2.24 -24.62
C ALA A 187 3.92 -2.98 -25.96
N GLU A 188 5.07 -2.77 -26.60
CA GLU A 188 5.45 -3.37 -27.87
C GLU A 188 6.87 -3.90 -27.79
N ALA A 189 7.16 -5.00 -28.50
CA ALA A 189 8.50 -5.60 -28.53
C ALA A 189 9.48 -4.83 -29.43
N ARG A 190 8.97 -4.04 -30.37
CA ARG A 190 9.75 -3.19 -31.28
C ARG A 190 8.99 -1.91 -31.57
N LEU A 191 9.73 -0.83 -31.76
CA LEU A 191 9.20 0.46 -32.18
C LEU A 191 9.15 0.55 -33.71
N ASP A 192 8.42 1.53 -34.23
CA ASP A 192 8.33 1.86 -35.66
C ASP A 192 9.71 2.18 -36.28
N ASN A 193 10.64 2.71 -35.47
CA ASN A 193 12.02 2.95 -35.89
C ASN A 193 12.89 1.67 -35.94
N GLY A 194 12.29 0.49 -35.77
CA GLY A 194 12.92 -0.83 -35.87
C GLY A 194 13.72 -1.26 -34.64
N LYS A 195 13.85 -0.41 -33.62
CA LYS A 195 14.59 -0.74 -32.38
C LYS A 195 13.76 -1.66 -31.49
N ALA A 196 14.43 -2.64 -30.89
CA ALA A 196 13.82 -3.54 -29.92
C ALA A 196 13.63 -2.85 -28.57
N VAL A 197 12.44 -2.99 -27.98
CA VAL A 197 12.14 -2.49 -26.64
C VAL A 197 12.50 -3.58 -25.62
N PRO A 198 13.18 -3.24 -24.51
CA PRO A 198 13.45 -4.20 -23.45
C PRO A 198 12.15 -4.83 -22.92
N PRO A 199 12.15 -6.12 -22.53
CA PRO A 199 10.99 -6.74 -21.89
C PRO A 199 10.55 -5.95 -20.64
N GLY A 200 9.30 -5.49 -20.62
CA GLY A 200 8.73 -4.62 -19.57
C GLY A 200 9.10 -3.13 -19.71
N GLY A 201 9.73 -2.74 -20.83
CA GLY A 201 10.02 -1.34 -21.15
C GLY A 201 11.20 -0.74 -20.41
N CYS A 202 11.46 0.53 -20.72
CA CYS A 202 12.55 1.28 -20.11
C CYS A 202 12.37 1.52 -18.60
N LEU A 203 11.13 1.53 -18.07
CA LEU A 203 10.91 1.58 -16.62
C LEU A 203 11.45 0.33 -15.92
N ASN A 204 11.11 -0.85 -16.45
CA ASN A 204 11.60 -2.11 -15.91
C ASN A 204 13.13 -2.23 -16.05
N GLU A 205 13.69 -1.76 -17.17
CA GLU A 205 15.14 -1.72 -17.36
C GLU A 205 15.83 -0.82 -16.32
N GLY A 206 15.25 0.35 -16.02
CA GLY A 206 15.73 1.23 -14.95
C GLY A 206 15.69 0.57 -13.58
N ASP A 207 14.60 -0.13 -13.26
CA ASP A 207 14.46 -0.91 -12.03
C ASP A 207 15.48 -2.03 -11.93
N LYS A 208 15.69 -2.80 -12.99
CA LYS A 208 16.72 -3.86 -13.04
C LYS A 208 18.12 -3.30 -12.84
N LYS A 209 18.43 -2.14 -13.43
CA LYS A 209 19.73 -1.47 -13.29
C LYS A 209 20.05 -1.16 -11.83
N VAL A 210 19.05 -0.71 -11.08
CA VAL A 210 19.22 -0.30 -9.67
C VAL A 210 19.07 -1.48 -8.72
N ARG A 211 18.05 -2.31 -8.88
CA ARG A 211 17.73 -3.41 -7.95
C ARG A 211 18.54 -4.68 -8.22
N GLY A 212 19.12 -4.80 -9.41
CA GLY A 212 19.80 -6.01 -9.86
C GLY A 212 18.84 -7.15 -10.19
N LEU A 213 19.38 -8.19 -10.80
CA LEU A 213 18.66 -9.42 -11.14
C LEU A 213 19.23 -10.60 -10.34
N ALA A 214 18.33 -11.44 -9.84
CA ALA A 214 18.67 -12.76 -9.32
C ALA A 214 19.11 -13.70 -10.45
N ALA A 215 19.68 -14.86 -10.11
CA ALA A 215 20.16 -15.84 -11.08
C ALA A 215 19.07 -16.33 -12.06
N ALA A 216 17.80 -16.31 -11.64
CA ALA A 216 16.64 -16.67 -12.46
C ALA A 216 16.20 -15.56 -13.43
N GLY A 217 16.81 -14.37 -13.38
CA GLY A 217 16.46 -13.22 -14.22
C GLY A 217 15.37 -12.31 -13.64
N ASP A 218 14.85 -12.64 -12.45
CA ASP A 218 13.89 -11.81 -11.72
C ASP A 218 14.58 -10.69 -10.95
N ILE A 219 13.86 -9.60 -10.68
CA ILE A 219 14.37 -8.53 -9.83
C ILE A 219 14.66 -9.06 -8.43
N VAL A 220 15.80 -8.66 -7.84
CA VAL A 220 16.08 -8.98 -6.44
C VAL A 220 15.07 -8.24 -5.57
N GLU A 221 14.29 -9.00 -4.78
CA GLU A 221 13.30 -8.49 -3.83
C GLU A 221 13.86 -8.48 -2.40
N LEU A 222 13.30 -7.61 -1.55
CA LEU A 222 13.63 -7.63 -0.13
C LEU A 222 12.89 -8.81 0.53
N PRO A 223 13.58 -9.71 1.26
CA PRO A 223 12.91 -10.78 2.01
C PRO A 223 12.00 -10.25 3.13
N ALA A 224 12.24 -9.03 3.61
CA ALA A 224 11.36 -8.29 4.51
C ALA A 224 11.52 -6.76 4.30
N ASP A 225 10.48 -6.08 3.81
CA ASP A 225 10.49 -4.62 3.68
C ASP A 225 9.96 -3.96 4.95
N SER A 226 10.84 -3.30 5.71
CA SER A 226 10.48 -2.67 6.98
C SER A 226 9.38 -1.61 6.85
N ARG A 227 9.22 -0.98 5.68
CA ARG A 227 8.21 0.07 5.43
C ARG A 227 6.81 -0.54 5.30
N VAL A 228 6.73 -1.68 4.62
CA VAL A 228 5.49 -2.48 4.53
C VAL A 228 5.12 -3.01 5.91
N LEU A 229 6.10 -3.57 6.62
CA LEU A 229 5.90 -4.10 7.97
C LEU A 229 5.50 -3.03 8.99
N ALA A 230 6.02 -1.80 8.86
CA ALA A 230 5.62 -0.67 9.69
C ALA A 230 4.15 -0.27 9.43
N THR A 231 3.74 -0.29 8.16
CA THR A 231 2.35 -0.06 7.75
C THR A 231 1.41 -1.15 8.30
N ASP A 232 1.81 -2.41 8.18
CA ASP A 232 1.03 -3.55 8.70
C ASP A 232 0.86 -3.46 10.23
N ALA A 233 1.91 -3.08 10.96
CA ALA A 233 1.85 -2.91 12.40
C ALA A 233 0.85 -1.81 12.82
N LYS A 234 0.76 -0.71 12.07
CA LYS A 234 -0.24 0.35 12.30
C LYS A 234 -1.65 -0.16 12.08
N PHE A 235 -1.90 -0.85 10.99
CA PHE A 235 -3.22 -1.40 10.71
C PHE A 235 -3.61 -2.49 11.71
N ALA A 236 -2.65 -3.29 12.17
CA ALA A 236 -2.87 -4.24 13.25
C ALA A 236 -3.24 -3.52 14.56
N ALA A 237 -2.53 -2.44 14.92
CA ALA A 237 -2.85 -1.61 16.08
C ALA A 237 -4.26 -1.00 16.00
N LEU A 238 -4.72 -0.53 14.83
CA LEU A 238 -6.09 -0.02 14.65
C LEU A 238 -7.18 -1.09 14.83
N ARG A 239 -6.87 -2.36 14.53
CA ARG A 239 -7.80 -3.49 14.68
C ARG A 239 -7.80 -4.11 16.07
N ASP A 240 -6.79 -3.81 16.87
CA ASP A 240 -6.60 -4.32 18.23
C ASP A 240 -7.78 -3.94 19.14
N SER A 241 -8.20 -4.89 19.97
CA SER A 241 -9.31 -4.76 20.89
C SER A 241 -9.13 -3.60 21.86
N ARG A 242 -7.89 -3.32 22.28
CA ARG A 242 -7.55 -2.22 23.19
C ARG A 242 -7.67 -0.87 22.48
N MET A 243 -7.35 -0.81 21.18
CA MET A 243 -7.60 0.39 20.37
C MET A 243 -9.09 0.64 20.15
N LYS A 244 -9.86 -0.42 19.87
CA LYS A 244 -11.33 -0.33 19.77
C LYS A 244 -11.97 0.18 21.06
N GLN A 245 -11.47 -0.25 22.23
CA GLN A 245 -11.91 0.30 23.52
C GLN A 245 -11.54 1.78 23.68
N ALA A 246 -10.36 2.19 23.22
CA ALA A 246 -9.97 3.60 23.24
C ALA A 246 -10.85 4.46 22.32
N PHE A 247 -11.23 3.96 21.14
CA PHE A 247 -12.23 4.61 20.28
C PHE A 247 -13.60 4.70 20.94
N ALA A 248 -14.06 3.67 21.63
CA ALA A 248 -15.32 3.72 22.36
C ALA A 248 -15.31 4.79 23.47
N LYS A 249 -14.20 4.90 24.22
CA LYS A 249 -14.01 5.97 25.23
C LYS A 249 -13.99 7.36 24.59
N TRP A 250 -13.30 7.51 23.47
CA TRP A 250 -13.28 8.76 22.70
C TRP A 250 -14.70 9.14 22.24
N SER A 251 -15.45 8.18 21.69
CA SER A 251 -16.82 8.39 21.20
C SER A 251 -17.75 8.83 22.33
N ALA A 252 -17.63 8.21 23.52
CA ALA A 252 -18.37 8.63 24.70
C ALA A 252 -18.05 10.08 25.12
N CYS A 253 -16.77 10.49 25.06
CA CYS A 253 -16.38 11.87 25.32
C CYS A 253 -17.00 12.85 24.31
N MET A 254 -17.02 12.51 23.02
CA MET A 254 -17.68 13.33 22.00
C MET A 254 -19.18 13.47 22.26
N ALA A 255 -19.83 12.39 22.71
CA ALA A 255 -21.26 12.36 23.03
C ALA A 255 -21.62 13.30 24.19
N GLU A 256 -20.74 13.49 25.18
CA GLU A 256 -20.92 14.49 26.25
C GLU A 256 -21.03 15.92 25.69
N SER A 257 -20.41 16.19 24.54
CA SER A 257 -20.51 17.47 23.81
C SER A 257 -21.64 17.52 22.79
N GLY A 258 -22.53 16.51 22.78
CA GLY A 258 -23.63 16.38 21.83
C GLY A 258 -23.20 15.97 20.42
N LEU A 259 -21.96 15.49 20.24
CA LEU A 259 -21.40 15.06 18.95
C LEU A 259 -21.40 13.53 18.87
N ARG A 260 -21.85 12.96 17.75
CA ARG A 260 -21.95 11.51 17.57
C ARG A 260 -21.07 11.03 16.43
N TYR A 261 -19.92 10.45 16.78
CA TYR A 261 -18.98 9.84 15.86
C TYR A 261 -18.48 8.51 16.43
N GLY A 262 -18.31 7.49 15.58
CA GLY A 262 -17.85 6.17 16.02
C GLY A 262 -16.34 6.16 16.30
N THR A 263 -15.58 6.85 15.46
CA THR A 263 -14.13 6.99 15.54
C THR A 263 -13.71 8.42 15.18
N PRO A 264 -12.49 8.85 15.57
CA PRO A 264 -11.98 10.16 15.15
C PRO A 264 -11.86 10.30 13.63
N PHE A 265 -11.70 9.18 12.91
CA PHE A 265 -11.68 9.18 11.44
C PHE A 265 -13.04 9.58 10.85
N ASP A 266 -14.15 9.24 11.50
CA ASP A 266 -15.48 9.62 11.03
C ASP A 266 -15.70 11.13 11.17
N ALA A 267 -15.15 11.73 12.23
CA ALA A 267 -15.21 13.17 12.44
C ALA A 267 -14.29 13.92 11.47
N ASP A 268 -13.07 13.44 11.27
CA ASP A 268 -12.13 14.04 10.31
C ASP A 268 -12.65 13.94 8.86
N ASN A 269 -13.32 12.83 8.52
CA ASN A 269 -13.88 12.58 7.18
C ASN A 269 -15.37 12.92 7.05
N ASP A 270 -15.95 13.77 7.90
CA ASP A 270 -17.35 14.15 7.80
C ASP A 270 -17.64 14.83 6.43
N PRO A 271 -18.64 14.37 5.66
CA PRO A 271 -19.02 14.94 4.36
C PRO A 271 -19.29 16.45 4.37
N LYS A 272 -19.62 17.03 5.54
CA LYS A 272 -19.85 18.47 5.71
C LYS A 272 -18.61 19.32 5.44
N TRP A 273 -17.39 18.80 5.68
CA TRP A 273 -16.14 19.53 5.49
C TRP A 273 -15.05 18.76 4.74
N ASN A 274 -15.14 17.44 4.59
CA ASN A 274 -14.09 16.64 3.94
C ASN A 274 -13.86 16.95 2.45
N ARG A 275 -14.78 17.68 1.81
CA ARG A 275 -14.67 18.17 0.42
C ARG A 275 -14.23 19.63 0.33
N ARG A 276 -13.96 20.29 1.46
CA ARG A 276 -13.52 21.68 1.50
C ARG A 276 -12.15 21.80 0.85
N GLU A 277 -12.02 22.72 -0.10
CA GLU A 277 -10.71 23.08 -0.65
C GLU A 277 -9.83 23.70 0.43
N SER A 278 -8.54 23.38 0.43
CA SER A 278 -7.60 23.82 1.47
C SER A 278 -7.46 25.35 1.58
N VAL A 279 -7.77 26.08 0.51
CA VAL A 279 -7.74 27.55 0.46
C VAL A 279 -8.96 28.19 1.13
N VAL A 280 -10.05 27.43 1.33
CA VAL A 280 -11.28 27.92 1.97
C VAL A 280 -11.15 27.74 3.48
N PRO A 281 -11.31 28.79 4.30
CA PRO A 281 -11.28 28.67 5.75
C PRO A 281 -12.34 27.69 6.29
N PRO A 282 -12.08 26.98 7.40
CA PRO A 282 -13.02 26.05 8.01
C PRO A 282 -14.26 26.77 8.57
N GLY A 283 -15.41 26.12 8.49
CA GLY A 283 -16.66 26.62 9.07
C GLY A 283 -16.67 26.59 10.60
N ALA A 284 -17.59 27.34 11.22
CA ALA A 284 -17.74 27.35 12.69
C ALA A 284 -18.09 25.97 13.26
N GLU A 285 -18.89 25.17 12.54
CA GLU A 285 -19.24 23.80 12.94
C GLU A 285 -18.00 22.89 12.91
N GLU A 286 -17.24 22.90 11.81
CA GLU A 286 -15.99 22.12 11.66
C GLU A 286 -15.00 22.44 12.79
N ARG A 287 -14.77 23.73 13.06
CA ARG A 287 -13.88 24.18 14.14
C ARG A 287 -14.34 23.70 15.52
N LYS A 288 -15.65 23.74 15.78
CA LYS A 288 -16.23 23.24 17.03
C LYS A 288 -16.02 21.73 17.18
N VAL A 289 -16.25 20.97 16.10
CA VAL A 289 -16.09 19.51 16.12
C VAL A 289 -14.61 19.11 16.25
N ALA A 290 -13.71 19.78 15.52
CA ALA A 290 -12.28 19.55 15.60
C ALA A 290 -11.71 19.86 17.00
N ALA A 291 -12.17 20.95 17.64
CA ALA A 291 -11.76 21.29 19.01
C ALA A 291 -12.21 20.22 20.02
N ALA A 292 -13.46 19.76 19.91
CA ALA A 292 -14.00 18.70 20.76
C ALA A 292 -13.26 17.38 20.56
N ASP A 293 -13.01 17.00 19.29
CA ASP A 293 -12.23 15.82 18.93
C ASP A 293 -10.84 15.86 19.55
N ALA A 294 -10.07 16.92 19.30
CA ALA A 294 -8.73 17.09 19.85
C ALA A 294 -8.72 16.98 21.39
N THR A 295 -9.68 17.63 22.06
CA THR A 295 -9.83 17.54 23.53
C THR A 295 -10.12 16.12 23.98
N CYS A 296 -11.03 15.42 23.29
CA CYS A 296 -11.37 14.04 23.61
C CYS A 296 -10.22 13.06 23.34
N ARG A 297 -9.46 13.23 22.25
CA ARG A 297 -8.25 12.44 21.95
C ARG A 297 -7.23 12.55 23.08
N GLN A 298 -7.03 13.76 23.62
CA GLN A 298 -6.12 13.98 24.75
C GLN A 298 -6.66 13.36 26.04
N ARG A 299 -7.93 13.61 26.38
CA ARG A 299 -8.56 13.11 27.62
C ARG A 299 -8.50 11.59 27.74
N VAL A 300 -8.60 10.87 26.64
CA VAL A 300 -8.57 9.39 26.63
C VAL A 300 -7.19 8.82 26.29
N ASN A 301 -6.16 9.67 26.18
CA ASN A 301 -4.81 9.31 25.75
C ASN A 301 -4.79 8.41 24.48
N LEU A 302 -5.53 8.85 23.46
CA LEU A 302 -5.76 8.04 22.26
C LEU A 302 -4.45 7.76 21.51
N LEU A 303 -3.62 8.79 21.34
CA LEU A 303 -2.33 8.68 20.66
C LEU A 303 -1.34 7.79 21.43
N GLY A 304 -1.28 7.95 22.76
CA GLY A 304 -0.44 7.09 23.60
C GLY A 304 -0.80 5.60 23.47
N THR A 305 -2.10 5.30 23.44
CA THR A 305 -2.59 3.93 23.23
C THR A 305 -2.18 3.40 21.86
N PHE A 306 -2.38 4.19 20.81
CA PHE A 306 -2.00 3.82 19.44
C PHE A 306 -0.50 3.54 19.32
N GLU A 307 0.37 4.44 19.82
CA GLU A 307 1.82 4.26 19.75
C GLU A 307 2.30 3.02 20.51
N ALA A 308 1.77 2.78 21.72
CA ALA A 308 2.13 1.60 22.50
C ALA A 308 1.77 0.30 21.76
N LEU A 309 0.63 0.29 21.06
CA LEU A 309 0.21 -0.84 20.24
C LEU A 309 1.09 -1.01 19.00
N VAL A 310 1.38 0.06 18.26
CA VAL A 310 2.30 0.01 17.12
C VAL A 310 3.65 -0.55 17.55
N VAL A 311 4.20 -0.09 18.67
CA VAL A 311 5.44 -0.62 19.23
C VAL A 311 5.32 -2.10 19.57
N ALA A 312 4.22 -2.55 20.19
CA ALA A 312 4.02 -3.97 20.52
C ALA A 312 3.99 -4.86 19.26
N TYR A 313 3.27 -4.44 18.22
CA TYR A 313 3.23 -5.18 16.95
C TYR A 313 4.58 -5.17 16.24
N GLN A 314 5.27 -4.03 16.18
CA GLN A 314 6.59 -3.96 15.56
C GLN A 314 7.63 -4.79 16.31
N LYS A 315 7.58 -4.87 17.65
CA LYS A 315 8.48 -5.74 18.43
C LYS A 315 8.33 -7.20 18.01
N ARG A 316 7.08 -7.70 17.96
CA ARG A 316 6.79 -9.05 17.50
C ARG A 316 7.34 -9.30 16.09
N THR A 317 7.08 -8.37 15.16
CA THR A 317 7.60 -8.47 13.79
C THR A 317 9.13 -8.51 13.75
N VAL A 318 9.82 -7.69 14.54
CA VAL A 318 11.29 -7.71 14.63
C VAL A 318 11.80 -9.02 15.21
N GLU A 319 11.11 -9.60 16.20
CA GLU A 319 11.46 -10.90 16.76
C GLU A 319 11.33 -12.02 15.73
N GLU A 320 10.24 -12.03 14.96
CA GLU A 320 9.93 -13.03 13.94
C GLU A 320 10.81 -12.89 12.68
N LEU A 321 11.11 -11.66 12.25
CA LEU A 321 11.74 -11.36 10.96
C LEU A 321 13.13 -10.74 11.07
N ARG A 322 13.82 -10.87 12.22
CA ARG A 322 15.14 -10.26 12.45
C ARG A 322 16.13 -10.56 11.32
N GLN A 323 16.30 -11.83 10.97
CA GLN A 323 17.27 -12.24 9.94
C GLN A 323 16.87 -11.76 8.54
N PRO A 324 15.61 -11.94 8.08
CA PRO A 324 15.11 -11.29 6.87
C PRO A 324 15.36 -9.78 6.82
N LEU A 325 15.10 -9.04 7.92
CA LEU A 325 15.32 -7.59 7.97
C LEU A 325 16.81 -7.21 7.81
N ILE A 326 17.72 -7.97 8.43
CA ILE A 326 19.16 -7.77 8.27
C ILE A 326 19.58 -8.03 6.82
N GLU A 327 19.05 -9.09 6.20
CA GLU A 327 19.36 -9.43 4.81
C GLU A 327 18.83 -8.39 3.83
N SER A 328 17.61 -7.91 4.05
CA SER A 328 17.05 -6.77 3.31
C SER A 328 17.95 -5.55 3.36
N GLY A 329 18.58 -5.25 4.51
CA GLY A 329 19.54 -4.16 4.64
C GLY A 329 20.73 -4.29 3.66
N LYS A 330 21.33 -5.49 3.57
CA LYS A 330 22.45 -5.74 2.65
C LYS A 330 22.05 -5.65 1.17
N ILE A 331 20.85 -6.15 0.85
CA ILE A 331 20.29 -6.04 -0.50
C ILE A 331 20.06 -4.56 -0.84
N PHE A 332 19.51 -3.79 0.10
CA PHE A 332 19.26 -2.37 -0.08
C PHE A 332 20.57 -1.57 -0.26
N ASP A 333 21.64 -1.89 0.48
CA ASP A 333 22.97 -1.29 0.28
C ASP A 333 23.51 -1.52 -1.13
N THR A 334 23.26 -2.72 -1.68
CA THR A 334 23.61 -3.03 -3.08
C THR A 334 22.81 -2.17 -4.04
N TRP A 335 21.51 -2.00 -3.79
CA TRP A 335 20.67 -1.12 -4.61
C TRP A 335 21.17 0.33 -4.58
N LEU A 336 21.57 0.83 -3.41
CA LEU A 336 22.14 2.18 -3.27
C LEU A 336 23.45 2.33 -4.04
N ALA A 337 24.32 1.32 -3.99
CA ALA A 337 25.57 1.33 -4.76
C ALA A 337 25.27 1.39 -6.28
N ASN A 338 24.28 0.64 -6.75
CA ASN A 338 23.85 0.63 -8.14
C ASN A 338 23.26 1.99 -8.55
N ALA A 339 22.40 2.57 -7.71
CA ALA A 339 21.81 3.88 -7.94
C ALA A 339 22.87 4.98 -8.02
N LYS A 340 23.87 4.97 -7.12
CA LYS A 340 25.01 5.91 -7.19
C LYS A 340 25.75 5.83 -8.52
N ARG A 341 25.97 4.62 -9.05
CA ARG A 341 26.61 4.43 -10.37
C ARG A 341 25.74 4.93 -11.51
N ALA A 342 24.43 4.71 -11.46
CA ALA A 342 23.49 5.25 -12.44
C ALA A 342 23.47 6.78 -12.43
N VAL A 343 23.54 7.40 -11.25
CA VAL A 343 23.62 8.86 -11.10
C VAL A 343 24.95 9.42 -11.61
N ALA A 344 26.07 8.73 -11.38
CA ALA A 344 27.39 9.20 -11.83
C ALA A 344 27.62 9.06 -13.33
N GLY A 345 26.90 8.15 -14.00
CA GLY A 345 27.05 7.86 -15.43
C GLY A 345 25.98 8.48 -16.34
N GLY A 346 24.98 9.17 -15.78
CA GLY A 346 23.92 9.86 -16.53
C GLY A 346 24.19 11.36 -16.64
#